data_AF-A0A522IHB6-F1
#
_entry.id   AF-A0A522IHB6-F1
#
_cell.length_a   1.000
_cell.length_b   1.000
_cell.length_c   1.000
_cell.angle_alpha   90.00
_cell.angle_beta   90.00
_cell.angle_gamma   90.00
#
_symmetry.space_group_name_H-M   'P 1'
#
loop_
_entity.id
_entity.type
_entity.pdbx_description
1 polymer ?
#
loop_
_entity_poly.entity_id
_entity_poly.type
_entity_poly.pdbx_seq_one_letter_code
_entity_poly.pdbx_strand_id
1 'polypeptide(L)' 'MRHADVAQIVHTIAAETNTPEETVARMYADTLDSYRADARIEDYLPLFAERKVRATLRDKSSRH' A
#
# COMPACT_ATOMS: atom_id res chain seq x y z
N MET A 1 -2.25 -14.13 2.59
CA MET A 1 -0.81 -13.94 2.28
C MET A 1 -0.06 -14.09 3.58
N ARG A 2 0.98 -14.94 3.63
CA ARG A 2 1.85 -15.02 4.80
C ARG A 2 2.60 -13.69 4.85
N HIS A 3 2.26 -12.81 5.78
CA HIS A 3 3.16 -11.73 6.16
C HIS A 3 4.42 -12.44 6.64
N ALA A 4 5.45 -12.51 5.79
CA ALA A 4 6.75 -12.96 6.27
C ALA A 4 7.10 -12.01 7.42
N ASP A 5 7.45 -12.60 8.56
CA ASP A 5 7.73 -11.83 9.76
C ASP A 5 8.83 -10.82 9.42
N VAL A 6 8.57 -9.54 9.63
CA VAL A 6 9.48 -8.47 9.22
C VAL A 6 10.85 -8.67 9.87
N ALA A 7 10.90 -9.23 11.08
CA ALA A 7 12.17 -9.54 11.74
C ALA A 7 12.95 -10.63 10.99
N GLN A 8 12.28 -11.65 10.45
CA GLN A 8 12.94 -12.68 9.64
C GLN A 8 13.52 -12.10 8.35
N ILE A 9 12.78 -11.20 7.69
CA ILE A 9 13.25 -10.53 6.46
C ILE A 9 14.50 -9.68 6.76
N VAL A 10 14.44 -8.87 7.82
CA VAL A 10 15.57 -8.04 8.25
C VAL A 10 16.79 -8.90 8.59
N HIS A 11 16.59 -9.98 9.34
CA HIS A 11 17.66 -10.90 9.73
C HIS A 11 18.34 -11.56 8.52
N THR A 12 17.56 -12.05 7.56
CA THR A 12 18.12 -12.65 6.32
C THR A 12 18.92 -11.62 5.53
N ILE A 13 18.40 -10.41 5.33
CA ILE A 13 19.11 -9.35 4.58
C ILE A 13 20.40 -8.96 5.29
N ALA A 14 20.36 -8.81 6.62
CA ALA A 14 21.54 -8.49 7.42
C ALA A 14 22.65 -9.56 7.29
N ALA A 15 22.26 -10.83 7.37
CA ALA A 15 23.18 -11.96 7.21
C ALA A 15 23.79 -12.04 5.79
N GLU A 16 22.98 -11.80 4.75
CA GLU A 16 23.43 -11.85 3.35
C GLU A 16 24.33 -10.68 2.97
N THR A 17 24.07 -9.50 3.52
CA THR A 17 24.79 -8.26 3.19
C THR A 17 25.92 -7.93 4.16
N ASN A 18 26.11 -8.75 5.20
CA ASN A 18 27.03 -8.48 6.31
C ASN A 18 26.85 -7.06 6.89
N THR A 19 25.59 -6.62 7.01
CA THR A 19 25.20 -5.29 7.49
C THR A 19 24.48 -5.45 8.83
N PRO A 20 24.65 -4.53 9.81
CA PRO A 20 23.94 -4.61 11.08
C PRO A 20 22.42 -4.64 10.91
N GLU A 21 21.74 -5.54 11.63
CA GLU A 21 20.27 -5.68 11.58
C GLU A 21 19.53 -4.37 11.85
N GLU A 22 20.02 -3.53 12.78
CA GLU A 22 19.42 -2.23 13.07
C GLU A 22 19.42 -1.30 11.83
N THR A 23 20.50 -1.34 11.05
CA THR A 23 20.63 -0.51 9.84
C THR A 23 19.68 -1.02 8.76
N VAL A 24 19.61 -2.34 8.59
CA VAL A 24 18.70 -3.00 7.65
C VAL A 24 17.23 -2.76 8.02
N ALA A 25 16.89 -2.85 9.31
CA ALA A 25 15.54 -2.58 9.81
C ALA A 25 15.10 -1.15 9.50
N ARG A 26 15.99 -0.17 9.74
CA ARG A 26 15.73 1.25 9.45
C ARG A 26 15.52 1.48 7.95
N MET A 27 16.44 1.01 7.12
CA MET A 27 16.33 1.12 5.66
C MET A 27 15.08 0.43 5.11
N TYR A 28 14.74 -0.75 5.63
CA TYR A 28 13.53 -1.47 5.23
C TYR A 28 12.26 -0.69 5.59
N ALA A 29 12.19 -0.14 6.81
CA ALA A 29 11.06 0.67 7.25
C ALA A 29 10.91 1.95 6.40
N ASP A 30 12.00 2.67 6.16
CA ASP A 30 12.00 3.91 5.38
C ASP A 30 11.59 3.67 3.92
N THR A 31 12.07 2.57 3.33
CA THR A 31 11.72 2.14 1.97
C THR A 31 10.25 1.75 1.87
N LEU A 32 9.74 0.99 2.86
CA LEU A 32 8.35 0.56 2.90
C LEU A 32 7.39 1.75 3.08
N ASP A 33 7.77 2.73 3.89
CA ASP A 33 6.99 3.96 4.08
C ASP A 33 6.94 4.80 2.79
N SER A 34 8.07 4.92 2.09
CA SER A 34 8.15 5.56 0.77
C SER A 34 7.22 4.88 -0.25
N TYR A 35 7.24 3.55 -0.33
CA TYR A 35 6.33 2.82 -1.23
C TYR A 35 4.86 2.93 -0.80
N ARG A 36 4.55 3.02 0.50
CA ARG A 36 3.18 3.24 0.97
C ARG A 36 2.65 4.63 0.62
N ALA A 37 3.52 5.63 0.58
CA ALA A 37 3.17 6.99 0.20
C ALA A 37 2.78 7.07 -1.29
N ASP A 38 3.52 6.39 -2.17
CA ASP A 38 3.22 6.33 -3.61
C ASP A 38 2.04 5.39 -3.94
N ALA A 39 1.83 4.31 -3.18
CA ALA A 39 0.88 3.25 -3.53
C ALA A 39 -0.60 3.58 -3.25
N ARG A 40 -1.02 4.81 -2.94
CA ARG A 40 -2.32 5.04 -2.24
C ARG A 40 -3.38 5.98 -2.81
N ILE A 41 -3.28 6.51 -4.03
CA ILE A 41 -4.33 7.43 -4.53
C ILE A 41 -5.15 6.86 -5.69
N GLU A 42 -4.58 6.08 -6.60
CA GLU A 42 -5.28 5.68 -7.83
C GLU A 42 -6.21 4.46 -7.68
N ASP A 43 -5.89 3.52 -6.80
CA ASP A 43 -6.69 2.28 -6.63
C ASP A 43 -8.11 2.52 -6.09
N TYR A 44 -8.33 3.65 -5.40
CA TYR A 44 -9.66 4.04 -4.93
C TYR A 44 -10.45 4.84 -5.98
N LEU A 45 -9.80 5.40 -7.00
CA LEU A 45 -10.47 6.22 -8.01
C LEU A 45 -11.57 5.46 -8.76
N PRO A 46 -11.41 4.19 -9.17
CA PRO A 46 -12.48 3.43 -9.79
C PRO A 46 -13.70 3.26 -8.88
N LEU A 47 -13.48 3.01 -7.58
CA LEU A 47 -14.55 2.87 -6.59
C LEU A 47 -15.34 4.18 -6.44
N PHE A 48 -14.63 5.31 -6.35
CA PHE A 48 -15.26 6.63 -6.26
C PHE A 48 -15.99 7.02 -7.56
N ALA A 49 -15.40 6.72 -8.72
CA ALA A 49 -16.02 6.94 -10.01
C ALA A 49 -17.31 6.12 -10.16
N GLU A 50 -17.28 4.83 -9.81
CA GLU A 50 -18.45 3.96 -9.85
C GLU A 50 -19.58 4.50 -8.96
N ARG A 51 -19.27 4.85 -7.71
CA ARG A 51 -20.25 5.40 -6.77
C ARG A 51 -20.90 6.67 -7.29
N LYS A 52 -20.11 7.58 -7.87
CA LYS A 52 -20.60 8.84 -8.44
C LYS A 52 -21.51 8.60 -9.64
N VAL A 53 -21.11 7.73 -10.57
CA VAL A 53 -21.90 7.38 -11.76
C VAL A 53 -23.26 6.79 -11.38
N ARG A 54 -23.29 5.82 -10.46
CA ARG A 54 -24.56 5.24 -9.98
C ARG A 54 -25.48 6.28 -9.35
N ALA A 55 -24.94 7.18 -8.54
CA ALA A 55 -25.72 8.24 -7.90
C ALA A 55 -26.35 9.20 -8.92
N THR A 56 -25.58 9.63 -9.92
CA THR A 56 -26.07 10.52 -10.99
C THR A 56 -27.14 9.85 -11.85
N LEU A 57 -26.97 8.58 -12.21
CA LEU A 57 -27.98 7.85 -12.99
C LEU A 57 -29.29 7.68 -12.21
N ARG A 58 -29.19 7.39 -10.91
CA ARG A 58 -30.36 7.25 -10.03
C ARG A 58 -31.12 8.58 -9.89
N ASP A 59 -30.42 9.69 -9.67
CA ASP A 59 -31.02 11.02 -9.58
C ASP A 59 -31.76 11.40 -10.87
N LYS A 60 -31.16 11.13 -12.03
CA LYS A 60 -31.80 11.34 -13.33
C LYS A 60 -33.03 10.47 -13.54
N SER A 61 -33.00 9.22 -13.08
CA SER A 61 -34.14 8.29 -13.17
C SER A 61 -35.28 8.66 -12.21
N SER A 62 -35.00 9.37 -11.11
CA SER A 62 -36.02 9.80 -10.15
C SER A 62 -36.71 11.11 -10.53
N ARG A 63 -36.19 11.82 -11.54
CA ARG A 63 -36.72 13.11 -12.02
C ARG A 63 -37.56 12.97 -13.30
N HIS A 64 -37.92 11.75 -13.68
CA HIS A 64 -38.61 11.42 -14.92
C HIS A 64 -39.92 10.68 -14.69
#